data_AF-A0A954LB77-F1
#
_entry.id   AF-A0A954LB77-F1
#
_cell.length_a   1.000
_cell.length_b   1.000
_cell.length_c   1.000
_cell.angle_alpha   90.00
_cell.angle_beta   90.00
_cell.angle_gamma   90.00
#
_symmetry.space_group_name_H-M   'P 1'
#
loop_
_entity.id
_entity.type
_entity.pdbx_description
1 polymer ?
#
loop_
_entity_poly.entity_id
_entity_poly.type
_entity_poly.pdbx_seq_one_letter_code
_entity_poly.pdbx_strand_id
1 'polypeptide(L)' 'MSIQKQTCMMWGLVCLLLPGCLDSPPAADSSEAGGKLTVVATVGMVADVVRNVGGDRVEVAQL' A
#
# COMPACT_ATOMS: atom_id res chain seq x y z
N MET A 1 2.10 -42.13 -15.20
CA MET A 1 1.68 -40.86 -15.85
C MET A 1 0.38 -40.25 -15.28
N SER A 2 -0.46 -40.98 -14.53
CA SER A 2 -1.73 -40.44 -14.02
C SER A 2 -1.64 -39.47 -12.82
N ILE A 3 -0.56 -39.54 -12.02
CA ILE A 3 -0.34 -38.69 -10.83
C ILE A 3 -0.01 -37.22 -11.16
N GLN A 4 0.67 -36.98 -12.29
CA GLN A 4 1.04 -35.63 -12.74
C GLN A 4 -0.19 -34.83 -13.24
N LYS A 5 -1.22 -35.53 -13.70
CA LYS A 5 -2.48 -34.94 -14.17
C LYS A 5 -3.36 -34.47 -13.01
N GLN A 6 -3.33 -35.16 -11.87
CA GLN A 6 -4.10 -34.79 -10.67
C GLN A 6 -3.56 -33.54 -9.98
N THR A 7 -2.24 -33.33 -9.97
CA THR A 7 -1.62 -32.14 -9.38
C THR A 7 -1.97 -30.85 -10.15
N CYS A 8 -2.06 -30.93 -11.48
CA CYS A 8 -2.50 -29.80 -12.31
C CYS A 8 -3.98 -29.44 -12.08
N MET A 9 -4.85 -30.44 -11.90
CA MET A 9 -6.28 -30.23 -11.68
C MET A 9 -6.57 -29.63 -10.29
N MET A 10 -5.78 -30.01 -9.28
CA MET A 10 -5.93 -29.47 -7.92
C MET A 10 -5.39 -28.04 -7.79
N TRP A 11 -4.36 -27.67 -8.57
CA TRP A 11 -3.86 -26.29 -8.62
C TRP A 11 -4.79 -25.37 -9.43
N GLY A 12 -5.44 -25.88 -10.48
CA GLY A 12 -6.41 -25.12 -11.28
C GLY A 12 -7.66 -24.71 -10.50
N LEU A 13 -8.11 -25.52 -9.54
CA LEU A 13 -9.28 -25.21 -8.71
C LEU A 13 -9.02 -24.04 -7.74
N VAL A 14 -7.78 -23.90 -7.24
CA VAL A 14 -7.37 -22.77 -6.38
C VAL A 14 -7.39 -21.43 -7.14
N CYS A 15 -7.05 -21.43 -8.43
CA CYS A 15 -7.08 -20.21 -9.24
C CYS A 15 -8.50 -19.74 -9.59
N LEU A 16 -9.49 -20.64 -9.61
CA LEU A 16 -10.88 -20.28 -9.93
C LEU A 16 -11.63 -19.60 -8.77
N LEU A 17 -11.08 -19.61 -7.55
CA LEU A 17 -11.72 -19.01 -6.37
C LEU A 17 -11.40 -17.50 -6.19
N LEU A 18 -10.68 -16.89 -7.13
CA LEU A 18 -10.25 -15.48 -7.07
C LEU A 18 -11.03 -14.44 -7.92
N PRO A 19 -12.23 -14.67 -8.52
CA PRO A 19 -12.89 -13.60 -9.27
C PRO A 19 -13.60 -12.67 -8.27
N GLY A 20 -12.83 -11.80 -7.61
CA GLY A 20 -13.36 -10.87 -6.61
C GLY A 20 -12.43 -9.75 -6.16
N CYS A 21 -11.37 -9.43 -6.93
CA CYS A 21 -10.45 -8.33 -6.59
C CYS A 21 -10.19 -7.37 -7.76
N LEU A 22 -11.14 -7.26 -8.69
CA LEU A 22 -11.11 -6.24 -9.74
C LEU A 22 -12.49 -5.58 -9.86
N ASP A 23 -12.87 -4.85 -8.80
CA ASP A 23 -13.78 -3.72 -8.94
C ASP A 23 -13.03 -2.51 -8.39
N SER A 24 -12.21 -1.91 -9.27
CA SER A 24 -11.45 -0.71 -8.95
C SER A 24 -12.14 0.44 -9.69
N PRO A 25 -12.78 1.39 -8.98
CA PRO A 25 -13.39 2.54 -9.63
C PRO A 25 -12.29 3.43 -10.23
N PRO A 26 -12.54 4.09 -11.37
CA PRO A 26 -11.55 4.99 -11.95
C PRO A 26 -11.64 6.35 -11.24
N ALA A 27 -10.63 6.71 -10.45
CA ALA A 27 -10.19 8.08 -10.14
C ALA A 27 -9.25 8.06 -8.92
N ALA A 28 -8.22 8.87 -8.80
CA ALA A 28 -7.77 10.02 -9.58
C ALA A 28 -6.24 9.90 -9.71
N ASP A 29 -5.64 10.71 -10.59
CA ASP A 29 -4.19 10.94 -10.65
C ASP A 29 -3.62 11.16 -9.25
N SER A 30 -3.19 10.05 -8.64
CA SER A 30 -2.53 10.04 -7.35
C SER A 30 -1.09 10.23 -7.71
N SER A 31 -0.70 11.51 -7.79
CA SER A 31 0.69 11.95 -7.84
C SER A 31 1.47 11.10 -6.84
N GLU A 32 2.22 10.16 -7.41
CA GLU A 32 3.07 9.16 -6.76
C GLU A 32 2.62 8.68 -5.36
N ALA A 33 2.09 7.46 -5.29
CA ALA A 33 1.88 6.70 -4.05
C ALA A 33 3.17 6.42 -3.23
N GLY A 34 4.25 7.18 -3.46
CA GLY A 34 5.54 7.11 -2.79
C GLY A 34 6.05 8.45 -2.24
N GLY A 35 5.31 9.55 -2.37
CA GLY A 35 5.72 10.87 -1.84
C GLY A 35 5.60 10.95 -0.31
N LYS A 36 6.56 11.63 0.36
CA LYS A 36 6.46 11.94 1.79
C LYS A 36 5.37 13.00 2.02
N LEU A 37 4.66 12.91 3.14
CA LEU A 37 3.67 13.90 3.54
C LEU A 37 4.37 15.14 4.12
N THR A 38 4.22 16.29 3.46
CA THR A 38 4.75 17.56 3.96
C THR A 38 3.85 18.12 5.06
N VAL A 39 4.42 18.36 6.24
CA VAL A 39 3.72 18.88 7.42
C VAL A 39 4.42 20.13 7.92
N VAL A 40 3.65 21.18 8.21
CA VAL A 40 4.18 22.42 8.81
C VAL A 40 3.80 22.47 10.29
N ALA A 41 4.79 22.59 11.16
CA ALA A 41 4.59 22.71 12.60
C ALA A 41 5.11 24.05 13.12
N THR A 42 4.28 24.77 13.86
CA THR A 42 4.65 26.07 14.47
C THR A 42 5.36 25.93 15.81
N VAL A 43 5.27 24.76 16.45
CA VAL A 43 5.85 24.48 17.77
C VAL A 43 6.83 23.33 17.63
N GLY A 44 8.08 23.55 18.04
CA GLY A 44 9.15 22.56 17.87
C GLY A 44 8.85 21.21 18.53
N MET A 45 8.29 21.21 19.74
CA MET A 45 7.89 19.96 20.41
C MET A 45 6.89 19.13 19.57
N VAL A 46 5.99 19.79 18.84
CA VAL A 46 5.06 19.11 17.95
C VAL A 46 5.78 18.59 16.70
N ALA A 47 6.73 19.35 16.15
CA ALA A 47 7.57 18.90 15.04
C ALA A 47 8.33 17.61 15.40
N ASP A 48 8.87 17.53 16.61
CA ASP A 48 9.59 16.35 17.10
C ASP A 48 8.68 15.12 17.24
N VAL A 49 7.49 15.30 17.81
CA VAL A 49 6.49 14.22 17.90
C VAL A 49 6.12 13.72 16.51
N VAL A 50 5.87 14.63 15.55
CA VAL A 50 5.49 14.26 14.19
C VAL A 50 6.63 13.52 13.47
N ARG A 51 7.88 13.95 13.64
CA ARG A 51 9.05 13.23 13.08
C ARG A 51 9.18 11.83 13.66
N ASN A 52 8.98 11.68 14.97
CA ASN A 52 9.12 10.39 15.63
C ASN A 52 7.98 9.41 15.27
N VAL A 53 6.75 9.90 15.12
CA VAL A 53 5.58 9.07 14.77
C VAL A 53 5.53 8.80 13.26
N GLY A 54 5.80 9.81 12.43
CA GLY A 54 5.70 9.71 10.99
C GLY A 54 6.92 9.08 10.32
N GLY A 55 8.09 9.12 10.98
CA GLY A 55 9.33 8.53 10.49
C GLY A 55 9.64 8.92 9.05
N ASP A 56 9.98 7.94 8.22
CA ASP A 56 10.34 8.16 6.81
C ASP A 56 9.19 8.60 5.90
N ARG A 57 7.94 8.59 6.40
CA ARG A 57 6.74 8.92 5.61
C ARG A 57 6.40 10.39 5.63
N VAL A 58 7.05 11.19 6.48
CA VAL A 58 6.74 12.61 6.66
C VAL A 58 7.96 13.48 6.46
N GLU A 59 7.72 14.70 5.99
CA GLU A 59 8.70 15.76 5.90
C GLU A 59 8.18 16.97 6.66
N VAL A 60 8.87 17.35 7.75
CA VAL A 60 8.38 18.37 8.68
C VAL A 60 9.15 19.67 8.51
N ALA A 61 8.45 20.70 8.02
CA ALA A 61 8.92 22.08 8.01
C ALA A 61 8.47 22.78 9.31
N GLN A 62 9.39 23.51 9.94
CA GLN A 62 9.09 24.28 11.14
C GLN A 62 9.08 25.77 10.79
N LEU A 63 8.11 26.52 11.32
CA LEU A 63 8.08 27.98 11.24
C LEU A 63 8.87 28.63 12.38
#